data_AF-A0A9W6NSP4-F1
#
_entry.id   AF-A0A9W6NSP4-F1
#
_cell.length_a   1.000
_cell.length_b   1.000
_cell.length_c   1.000
_cell.angle_alpha   90.00
_cell.angle_beta   90.00
_cell.angle_gamma   90.00
#
_symmetry.space_group_name_H-M   'P 1'
#
loop_
_entity.id
_entity.type
_entity.pdbx_description
1 polymer ?
#
loop_
_entity_poly.entity_id
_entity_poly.type
_entity_poly.pdbx_seq_one_letter_code
_entity_poly.pdbx_strand_id
1 'polypeptide(L)'
;MESPLRREAHGGFGERPGETDRRQHRHRAPGRLDLLCFLDGTREALAGLLREGRAGSNTTADHITILDRALQQIPDTHRHGTPILIRADSAGCTQGFLTHIRSLREHGLDTRYSVGVAIPARLSTAD
;
A
#
# COMPACT_ATOMS: atom_id res chain seq x y z
N MET A 1 -15.47 -7.07 -73.84
CA MET A 1 -16.85 -6.59 -73.61
C MET A 1 -16.95 -6.35 -72.11
N GLU A 2 -16.45 -5.25 -71.56
CA GLU A 2 -16.95 -3.85 -71.67
C GLU A 2 -18.47 -3.82 -71.41
N SER A 3 -18.93 -3.64 -70.17
CA SER A 3 -19.14 -2.38 -69.41
C SER A 3 -20.67 -2.07 -69.32
N PRO A 4 -21.16 -1.05 -68.59
CA PRO A 4 -21.54 -1.13 -67.17
C PRO A 4 -22.95 -0.51 -66.89
N LEU A 5 -23.55 -0.74 -65.70
CA LEU A 5 -24.66 0.12 -65.24
C LEU A 5 -24.49 0.55 -63.77
N ARG A 6 -24.23 1.86 -63.65
CA ARG A 6 -24.41 2.85 -62.57
C ARG A 6 -25.28 2.40 -61.37
N ARG A 7 -24.81 2.48 -60.12
CA ARG A 7 -24.61 3.65 -59.21
C ARG A 7 -25.92 4.24 -58.65
N GLU A 8 -26.28 3.81 -57.43
CA GLU A 8 -26.88 4.61 -56.34
C GLU A 8 -26.33 3.98 -55.04
N ALA A 9 -25.50 4.60 -54.19
CA ALA A 9 -25.54 5.89 -53.49
C ALA A 9 -26.68 6.01 -52.48
N HIS A 10 -26.61 5.24 -51.38
CA HIS A 10 -27.18 5.65 -50.10
C HIS A 10 -26.04 5.89 -49.10
N GLY A 11 -25.73 7.17 -48.92
CA GLY A 11 -24.87 7.64 -47.85
C GLY A 11 -25.63 7.76 -46.54
N GLY A 12 -24.89 7.69 -45.43
CA GLY A 12 -25.25 8.34 -44.19
C GLY A 12 -25.55 7.42 -43.00
N PHE A 13 -24.51 6.81 -42.42
CA PHE A 13 -24.41 6.82 -40.96
C PHE A 13 -23.25 7.73 -40.61
N GLY A 14 -23.58 8.99 -40.31
CA GLY A 14 -22.62 10.01 -39.96
C GLY A 14 -21.88 9.62 -38.70
N GLU A 15 -20.58 9.35 -38.83
CA GLU A 15 -19.66 9.70 -37.75
C GLU A 15 -19.88 11.19 -37.46
N ARG A 16 -20.28 11.53 -36.25
CA ARG A 16 -20.32 12.92 -35.80
C ARG A 16 -18.92 13.27 -35.32
N PRO A 17 -18.17 14.14 -36.02
CA PRO A 17 -16.95 14.71 -35.50
C PRO A 17 -17.35 15.85 -34.56
N GLY A 18 -16.95 15.75 -33.30
CA GLY A 18 -17.11 16.83 -32.32
C GLY A 18 -17.93 16.46 -31.10
N GLU A 19 -17.40 15.59 -30.25
CA GLU A 19 -17.68 15.65 -28.81
C GLU A 19 -16.36 15.99 -28.12
N THR A 20 -15.99 17.27 -28.20
CA THR A 20 -14.86 17.87 -27.49
C THR A 20 -15.10 17.90 -25.99
N ASP A 21 -14.06 17.51 -25.26
CA ASP A 21 -13.66 18.02 -23.96
C ASP A 21 -14.76 18.18 -22.91
N ARG A 22 -15.25 17.06 -22.38
CA ARG A 22 -15.62 17.06 -20.97
C ARG A 22 -14.37 16.83 -20.15
N ARG A 23 -13.67 17.93 -19.83
CA ARG A 23 -12.81 18.02 -18.65
C ARG A 23 -13.57 17.43 -17.48
N GLN A 24 -13.21 16.21 -17.13
CA GLN A 24 -13.67 15.62 -15.88
C GLN A 24 -12.92 16.36 -14.77
N HIS A 25 -13.45 17.51 -14.36
CA HIS A 25 -13.20 18.03 -13.02
C HIS A 25 -13.83 17.04 -12.05
N ARG A 26 -13.12 15.94 -11.80
CA ARG A 26 -13.44 15.03 -10.70
C ARG A 26 -12.98 15.75 -9.45
N HIS A 27 -13.93 16.07 -8.59
CA HIS A 27 -13.68 16.37 -7.19
C HIS A 27 -12.91 15.19 -6.60
N ARG A 28 -11.58 15.35 -6.55
CA ARG A 28 -10.65 14.38 -5.99
C ARG A 28 -10.88 14.40 -4.49
N ALA A 29 -11.49 13.36 -3.95
CA ALA A 29 -11.40 13.14 -2.52
C ALA A 29 -9.89 12.98 -2.19
N PRO A 30 -9.33 13.72 -1.21
CA PRO A 30 -7.96 13.50 -0.78
C PRO A 30 -7.80 12.04 -0.36
N GLY A 31 -6.64 11.45 -0.69
CA GLY A 31 -6.39 10.01 -0.70
C GLY A 31 -6.90 9.26 0.53
N ARG A 32 -7.47 8.08 0.29
CA ARG A 32 -7.80 7.14 1.37
C ARG A 32 -6.49 6.57 1.92
N LEU A 33 -6.38 6.52 3.24
CA LEU A 33 -5.27 5.86 3.94
C LEU A 33 -5.30 4.37 3.62
N ASP A 34 -4.23 3.87 3.03
CA ASP A 34 -4.13 2.46 2.63
C ASP A 34 -3.46 1.62 3.73
N LEU A 35 -2.44 2.17 4.40
CA LEU A 35 -1.75 1.48 5.48
C LEU A 35 -1.24 2.49 6.52
N LEU A 36 -1.35 2.13 7.80
CA LEU A 36 -0.86 2.89 8.95
C LEU A 36 -0.03 1.99 9.86
N CYS A 37 1.01 2.56 10.47
CA CYS A 37 1.83 1.89 11.47
C CYS A 37 1.87 2.72 12.76
N PHE A 38 1.64 2.07 13.89
CA PHE A 38 1.54 2.69 15.20
C PHE A 38 2.51 2.04 16.18
N LEU A 39 3.00 2.83 17.14
CA LEU A 39 3.73 2.33 18.29
C LEU A 39 2.75 1.82 19.34
N ASP A 40 2.78 0.52 19.65
CA ASP A 40 1.78 -0.11 20.53
C ASP A 40 1.79 0.45 21.97
N GLY A 41 2.97 0.83 22.48
CA GLY A 41 3.16 1.32 23.84
C GLY A 41 2.58 2.71 24.11
N THR A 42 2.66 3.62 23.14
CA THR A 42 2.21 5.03 23.25
C THR A 42 0.97 5.33 22.41
N ARG A 43 0.61 4.42 21.49
CA ARG A 43 -0.42 4.59 20.44
C ARG A 43 -0.13 5.71 19.44
N GLU A 44 1.10 6.18 19.38
CA GLU A 44 1.51 7.21 18.43
C GLU A 44 1.59 6.63 17.01
N ALA A 45 1.13 7.40 16.02
CA ALA A 45 1.27 7.05 14.62
C ALA A 45 2.73 7.29 14.20
N LEU A 46 3.41 6.23 13.75
CA LEU A 46 4.80 6.32 13.30
C LEU A 46 4.90 6.54 11.79
N ALA A 47 3.99 5.97 11.01
CA ALA A 47 4.00 6.13 9.55
C ALA A 47 2.62 5.89 8.93
N GLY A 48 2.39 6.51 7.78
CA GLY A 48 1.20 6.30 6.94
C GLY A 48 1.55 6.31 5.46
N LEU A 49 0.84 5.49 4.69
CA LEU A 49 0.93 5.46 3.22
C LEU A 49 -0.41 5.80 2.59
N LEU A 50 -0.35 6.75 1.66
CA LEU A 50 -1.45 7.16 0.78
C LEU A 50 -1.08 6.76 -0.65
N ARG A 51 -1.84 5.88 -1.30
CA ARG A 51 -1.70 5.59 -2.74
C ARG A 51 -2.79 6.32 -3.50
N GLU A 52 -2.41 6.90 -4.63
CA GLU A 52 -3.37 7.51 -5.54
C GLU A 52 -4.07 6.41 -6.36
N GLY A 53 -5.38 6.26 -6.20
CA GLY A 53 -6.19 5.35 -7.02
C GLY A 53 -7.14 4.47 -6.22
N ARG A 54 -8.02 3.72 -6.91
CA ARG A 54 -8.92 2.73 -6.32
C ARG A 54 -8.07 1.54 -5.90
N ALA A 55 -7.45 1.65 -4.73
CA ALA A 55 -6.33 0.80 -4.31
C ALA A 55 -6.71 -0.69 -4.30
N GLY A 56 -6.02 -1.46 -5.14
CA GLY A 56 -5.90 -2.90 -4.99
C GLY A 56 -5.05 -3.23 -3.76
N SER A 57 -5.44 -4.32 -3.10
CA SER A 57 -4.93 -4.88 -1.85
C SER A 57 -3.47 -4.55 -1.50
N ASN A 58 -3.25 -4.09 -0.26
CA ASN A 58 -1.99 -3.91 0.46
C ASN A 58 -0.88 -4.83 -0.06
N THR A 59 0.10 -4.27 -0.79
CA THR A 59 1.17 -5.09 -1.38
C THR A 59 2.26 -5.34 -0.37
N THR A 60 3.05 -6.41 -0.57
CA THR A 60 4.27 -6.66 0.20
C THR A 60 5.20 -5.44 0.22
N ALA A 61 5.33 -4.73 -0.91
CA ALA A 61 6.16 -3.54 -1.00
C ALA A 61 5.64 -2.39 -0.12
N ASP A 62 4.32 -2.22 -0.03
CA ASP A 62 3.73 -1.20 0.86
C ASP A 62 3.99 -1.54 2.33
N HIS A 63 3.87 -2.82 2.72
CA HIS A 63 4.18 -3.29 4.08
C HIS A 63 5.65 -3.07 4.45
N ILE A 64 6.57 -3.38 3.55
CA ILE A 64 8.01 -3.10 3.75
C ILE A 64 8.24 -1.59 3.92
N THR A 65 7.71 -0.79 3.00
CA THR A 65 7.92 0.66 2.99
C THR A 65 7.42 1.32 4.27
N ILE A 66 6.23 0.94 4.76
CA ILE A 66 5.68 1.54 5.97
C ILE A 66 6.44 1.08 7.21
N LEU A 67 6.89 -0.18 7.25
CA LEU A 67 7.67 -0.71 8.37
C LEU A 67 9.01 0.02 8.47
N ASP A 68 9.72 0.20 7.36
CA ASP A 68 11.02 0.88 7.35
C ASP A 68 10.88 2.33 7.81
N ARG A 69 9.85 3.04 7.33
CA ARG A 69 9.55 4.42 7.77
C ARG A 69 9.22 4.48 9.26
N ALA A 70 8.45 3.51 9.77
CA ALA A 70 8.09 3.46 11.18
C ALA A 70 9.31 3.18 12.06
N LEU A 71 10.17 2.25 11.67
CA LEU A 71 11.41 1.96 12.39
C LEU A 71 12.31 3.20 12.45
N GLN A 72 12.42 3.96 11.36
CA GLN A 72 13.18 5.22 11.31
C GLN A 72 12.71 6.28 12.32
N GLN A 73 11.47 6.22 12.80
CA GLN A 73 10.98 7.14 13.84
C GLN A 73 11.41 6.74 15.26
N ILE A 74 11.79 5.48 15.49
CA ILE A 74 12.20 4.98 16.80
C ILE A 74 13.64 5.44 17.07
N PRO A 75 13.96 6.11 18.20
CA PRO A 75 15.34 6.50 18.51
C PRO A 75 16.31 5.31 18.50
N ASP A 76 17.51 5.49 17.96
CA ASP A 76 18.48 4.41 17.73
C ASP A 76 18.79 3.58 19.00
N THR A 77 18.84 4.23 20.16
CA THR A 77 19.03 3.56 21.46
C THR A 77 17.96 2.48 21.73
N HIS A 78 16.70 2.76 21.40
CA HIS A 78 15.61 1.80 21.53
C HIS A 78 15.54 0.86 20.34
N ARG A 79 15.83 1.37 19.14
CA ARG A 79 15.79 0.60 17.90
C ARG A 79 16.76 -0.58 17.92
N HIS A 80 17.96 -0.38 18.46
CA HIS A 80 19.01 -1.39 18.53
C HIS A 80 19.18 -2.03 19.91
N GLY A 81 18.66 -1.40 20.98
CA GLY A 81 18.83 -1.86 22.36
C GLY A 81 17.66 -2.64 22.95
N THR A 82 16.55 -2.83 22.22
CA THR A 82 15.35 -3.49 22.75
C THR A 82 14.68 -4.36 21.69
N PRO A 83 14.14 -5.55 22.05
CA PRO A 83 13.37 -6.36 21.11
C PRO A 83 12.13 -5.62 20.59
N ILE A 84 11.97 -5.55 19.27
CA ILE A 84 10.82 -4.90 18.60
C ILE A 84 9.85 -5.97 18.14
N LEU A 85 8.62 -5.96 18.67
CA LEU A 85 7.54 -6.82 18.18
C LEU A 85 6.76 -6.11 17.06
N ILE A 86 6.83 -6.67 15.85
CA ILE A 86 6.09 -6.23 14.68
C ILE A 86 4.78 -7.03 14.60
N ARG A 87 3.66 -6.32 14.47
CA ARG A 87 2.33 -6.91 14.28
C ARG A 87 1.73 -6.46 12.96
N ALA A 88 1.13 -7.39 12.26
CA ALA A 88 0.28 -7.12 11.11
C ALA A 88 -0.95 -8.04 11.13
N ASP A 89 -1.98 -7.67 10.37
CA ASP A 89 -3.10 -8.56 10.10
C ASP A 89 -2.69 -9.64 9.06
N SER A 90 -3.66 -10.43 8.58
CA SER A 90 -3.38 -11.46 7.58
C SER A 90 -2.84 -10.93 6.25
N ALA A 91 -3.04 -9.65 5.91
CA ALA A 91 -2.45 -9.05 4.71
C ALA A 91 -0.93 -8.92 4.84
N GLY A 92 -0.40 -8.84 6.07
CA GLY A 92 1.04 -8.90 6.35
C GLY A 92 1.63 -10.31 6.29
N CYS A 93 0.85 -11.38 6.12
CA CYS A 93 1.38 -12.76 6.07
C CYS A 93 2.03 -13.14 4.74
N THR A 94 2.68 -12.21 4.03
CA THR A 94 3.35 -12.53 2.77
C THR A 94 4.78 -13.02 3.04
N GLN A 95 5.24 -14.01 2.25
CA GLN A 95 6.62 -14.52 2.37
C GLN A 95 7.64 -13.39 2.23
N GLY A 96 7.44 -12.48 1.27
CA GLY A 96 8.38 -11.36 1.07
C GLY A 96 8.45 -10.40 2.25
N PHE A 97 7.34 -10.13 2.94
CA PHE A 97 7.35 -9.28 4.13
C PHE A 97 8.03 -9.97 5.31
N LEU A 98 7.76 -11.26 5.51
CA LEU A 98 8.43 -12.06 6.54
C LEU A 98 9.93 -12.18 6.31
N THR A 99 10.36 -12.36 5.06
CA THR A 99 11.78 -12.36 4.68
C THR A 99 12.43 -11.03 5.02
N HIS A 100 11.78 -9.90 4.70
CA HIS A 100 12.29 -8.57 5.05
C HIS A 100 12.44 -8.39 6.56
N ILE A 101 11.43 -8.77 7.35
CA ILE A 101 11.50 -8.67 8.82
C ILE A 101 12.67 -9.49 9.38
N ARG A 102 12.96 -10.65 8.80
CA ARG A 102 14.10 -11.49 9.19
C ARG A 102 15.43 -10.85 8.81
N SER A 103 15.56 -10.28 7.62
CA SER A 103 16.81 -9.62 7.20
C SER A 103 17.15 -8.40 8.04
N LEU A 104 16.17 -7.75 8.68
CA LEU A 104 16.44 -6.66 9.64
C LEU A 104 17.35 -7.11 10.80
N ARG A 105 17.32 -8.39 11.18
CA ARG A 105 18.19 -8.95 12.23
C ARG A 105 19.67 -8.95 11.84
N GLU A 106 19.94 -9.10 10.55
CA GLU A 106 21.30 -9.00 10.00
C GLU A 106 21.83 -7.56 10.09
N HIS A 107 20.93 -6.58 10.23
CA HIS A 107 21.23 -5.16 10.40
C HIS A 107 21.20 -4.71 11.88
N GLY A 108 21.25 -5.66 12.82
CA GLY A 108 21.33 -5.37 14.25
C GLY A 108 20.01 -4.98 14.91
N LEU A 109 18.87 -5.37 14.33
CA LEU A 109 17.54 -5.18 14.92
C LEU A 109 17.02 -6.50 15.51
N ASP A 110 16.74 -6.57 16.81
CA ASP A 110 16.06 -7.74 17.39
C ASP A 110 14.55 -7.69 17.10
N THR A 111 14.13 -8.20 15.94
CA THR A 111 12.74 -8.15 15.48
C THR A 111 11.97 -9.43 15.79
N ARG A 112 10.80 -9.34 16.41
CA ARG A 112 9.82 -10.45 16.55
C ARG A 112 8.60 -10.16 15.68
N TYR A 113 7.88 -11.18 15.25
CA TYR A 113 6.70 -11.02 14.40
C TYR A 113 5.50 -11.82 14.92
N SER A 114 4.31 -11.21 14.88
CA SER A 114 3.06 -11.86 15.24
C SER A 114 1.92 -11.43 14.31
N VAL A 115 1.02 -12.37 14.02
CA VAL A 115 -0.23 -12.15 13.26
C VAL A 115 -1.39 -12.75 14.03
N GLY A 116 -2.51 -12.05 14.05
CA GLY A 116 -3.80 -12.61 14.46
C GLY A 116 -3.92 -12.99 15.94
N VAL A 117 -2.92 -12.69 16.77
CA VAL A 117 -2.96 -12.96 18.22
C VAL A 117 -3.06 -11.63 18.98
N ALA A 118 -4.09 -11.52 19.81
CA ALA A 118 -4.17 -10.48 20.83
C ALA A 118 -3.07 -10.74 21.87
N ILE A 119 -2.22 -9.74 22.15
CA ILE A 119 -1.24 -9.85 23.23
C ILE A 119 -1.98 -9.62 24.56
N PRO A 120 -1.85 -10.50 25.57
CA PRO A 120 -2.22 -10.12 26.93
C PRO A 120 -1.33 -8.94 27.38
N ALA A 121 -1.84 -8.11 28.29
CA ALA A 121 -1.28 -6.80 28.64
C ALA A 121 0.26 -6.76 28.78
N ARG A 122 0.86 -5.65 28.32
CA ARG A 122 2.29 -5.25 28.34
C ARG A 122 3.25 -6.44 28.48
N LEU A 123 3.88 -6.84 27.37
CA LEU A 123 5.14 -7.59 27.41
C LEU A 123 6.20 -6.70 28.08
N SER A 124 6.23 -6.71 29.41
CA SER A 124 7.38 -6.27 30.18
C SER A 124 8.41 -7.36 30.07
N THR A 125 9.59 -7.03 29.57
CA THR A 125 10.79 -7.82 29.84
C THR A 125 10.88 -7.96 31.36
N ALA A 126 10.91 -9.19 31.87
CA ALA A 126 11.25 -9.44 33.26
C ALA A 126 12.76 -9.23 33.39
N ASP A 127 13.16 -8.38 34.34
CA ASP A 127 14.51 -8.37 34.94
C ASP A 127 14.73 -9.65 35.76
#